data_AF-A0A3N4Z516-F1
#
_entry.id   AF-A0A3N4Z516-F1
#
_cell.length_a   1.000
_cell.length_b   1.000
_cell.length_c   1.000
_cell.angle_alpha   90.00
_cell.angle_beta   90.00
_cell.angle_gamma   90.00
#
_symmetry.space_group_name_H-M   'P 1'
#
loop_
_entity.id
_entity.type
_entity.pdbx_description
1 polymer ?
#
loop_
_entity_poly.entity_id
_entity_poly.type
_entity_poly.pdbx_seq_one_letter_code
_entity_poly.pdbx_strand_id
1 'polypeptide(L)'
;MRPSTESAVPPHDAPAGTDPVDAIDAPGHHRSDLTKESESYTHGHHESVLRSHRARTAANSAAFLLPRLGAGMRVLDVGCGPGTVTVDLAEKLDGGEVVGVDAAAGVLASARELAAQHPTANVRFEHANAYELPFDDDTFDVVFAHQLLQHLSEPVVALREMKRVARPGGFVAVRDADYAAMAWYPASAELTEWNTLYHEVTHAYGFEPDAGRHLLSWVREAGFDPAGIVPTASSWCYATPEDRRWWGDLWAQRCTESNFAVQAREAALADEVGLEQLAQGWQEWAAADDGWFAVLHGEVLARV
;
A
#
# COMPACT_ATOMS: atom_id res chain seq x y z
N MET A 1 -56.45 61.34 -4.17
CA MET A 1 -55.31 62.27 -4.18
C MET A 1 -54.18 61.57 -4.95
N ARG A 2 -53.83 62.06 -6.14
CA ARG A 2 -52.53 61.76 -6.81
C ARG A 2 -51.38 62.46 -6.02
N PRO A 3 -50.08 62.37 -6.34
CA PRO A 3 -49.36 61.56 -7.35
C PRO A 3 -48.05 60.89 -6.83
N SER A 4 -47.40 60.20 -7.77
CA SER A 4 -45.99 59.80 -7.90
C SER A 4 -44.95 60.90 -7.62
N THR A 5 -43.69 60.50 -7.35
CA THR A 5 -42.42 60.80 -8.09
C THR A 5 -41.19 60.71 -7.15
N GLU A 6 -40.12 60.00 -7.56
CA GLU A 6 -38.73 60.51 -7.79
C GLU A 6 -37.92 60.85 -6.53
N SER A 7 -36.59 60.80 -6.44
CA SER A 7 -35.45 60.42 -7.30
C SER A 7 -34.16 60.72 -6.48
N ALA A 8 -33.03 60.21 -6.95
CA ALA A 8 -31.68 60.81 -6.86
C ALA A 8 -30.81 60.70 -5.58
N VAL A 9 -29.75 59.90 -5.74
CA VAL A 9 -28.35 60.06 -5.24
C VAL A 9 -27.65 61.09 -6.17
N PRO A 10 -26.53 61.85 -5.90
CA PRO A 10 -25.26 61.54 -5.19
C PRO A 10 -24.59 62.82 -4.54
N PRO A 11 -23.26 63.10 -4.57
CA PRO A 11 -21.99 62.36 -4.30
C PRO A 11 -21.12 63.07 -3.20
N HIS A 12 -19.97 62.48 -2.78
CA HIS A 12 -18.64 63.12 -2.89
C HIS A 12 -17.51 62.35 -2.15
N ASP A 13 -16.38 62.27 -2.86
CA ASP A 13 -14.97 62.25 -2.43
C ASP A 13 -14.33 61.03 -1.76
N ALA A 14 -13.59 60.30 -2.60
CA ALA A 14 -12.25 59.80 -2.27
C ALA A 14 -11.21 60.94 -2.38
N PRO A 15 -10.07 60.85 -1.66
CA PRO A 15 -8.87 60.47 -2.40
C PRO A 15 -7.90 59.51 -1.67
N ALA A 16 -7.37 58.59 -2.48
CA ALA A 16 -5.98 58.17 -2.65
C ALA A 16 -5.06 57.92 -1.43
N GLY A 17 -4.71 56.64 -1.25
CA GLY A 17 -3.34 56.19 -1.53
C GLY A 17 -2.52 55.69 -0.34
N THR A 18 -2.41 54.36 -0.18
CA THR A 18 -1.18 53.58 -0.43
C THR A 18 -1.36 52.14 0.10
N ASP A 19 -1.37 51.17 -0.81
CA ASP A 19 -1.17 49.73 -0.58
C ASP A 19 0.33 49.39 -0.72
N PRO A 20 0.80 48.15 -0.45
CA PRO A 20 0.14 47.02 0.22
C PRO A 20 1.04 46.36 1.29
N VAL A 21 0.45 45.61 2.24
CA VAL A 21 1.03 44.32 2.64
C VAL A 21 -0.11 43.36 2.97
N ASP A 22 -0.19 42.29 2.20
CA ASP A 22 -1.17 41.22 2.28
C ASP A 22 -1.20 40.55 3.68
N ALA A 23 -2.34 40.63 4.33
CA ALA A 23 -2.75 39.71 5.39
C ALA A 23 -4.05 39.04 4.90
N ILE A 24 -3.93 37.83 4.37
CA ILE A 24 -5.10 37.03 3.98
C ILE A 24 -5.53 36.22 5.20
N ASP A 25 -6.73 36.54 5.66
CA ASP A 25 -7.56 35.79 6.60
C ASP A 25 -7.68 34.30 6.24
N ALA A 26 -7.60 33.44 7.26
CA ALA A 26 -8.28 32.14 7.23
C ALA A 26 -9.80 32.39 7.17
N PRO A 27 -10.63 31.61 6.44
CA PRO A 27 -11.02 30.28 6.97
C PRO A 27 -11.49 29.25 5.92
N GLY A 28 -11.48 27.96 6.28
CA GLY A 28 -12.25 26.97 5.53
C GLY A 28 -12.00 25.53 5.94
N HIS A 29 -12.93 24.93 6.69
CA HIS A 29 -13.05 23.48 6.80
C HIS A 29 -13.30 22.89 5.39
N HIS A 30 -12.29 22.30 4.77
CA HIS A 30 -12.48 21.41 3.61
C HIS A 30 -12.45 19.96 4.07
N ARG A 31 -13.64 19.38 4.29
CA ARG A 31 -13.84 17.93 4.18
C ARG A 31 -14.13 17.58 2.71
N SER A 32 -13.60 16.43 2.31
CA SER A 32 -13.99 15.57 1.18
C SER A 32 -13.95 16.18 -0.22
N ASP A 33 -12.83 15.99 -0.91
CA ASP A 33 -12.78 15.63 -2.35
C ASP A 33 -11.33 15.31 -2.79
N LEU A 34 -10.68 14.38 -2.07
CA LEU A 34 -9.55 13.66 -2.67
C LEU A 34 -10.19 12.60 -3.59
N THR A 35 -10.21 12.88 -4.89
CA THR A 35 -10.72 11.93 -5.88
C THR A 35 -9.93 10.63 -5.78
N LYS A 36 -10.58 9.48 -6.05
CA LYS A 36 -9.98 8.13 -6.12
C LYS A 36 -8.77 8.03 -7.08
N GLU A 37 -8.52 9.05 -7.90
CA GLU A 37 -7.33 9.20 -8.74
C GLU A 37 -6.11 9.78 -7.98
N SER A 38 -6.31 10.50 -6.88
CA SER A 38 -5.21 11.13 -6.12
C SER A 38 -4.41 10.14 -5.28
N GLU A 39 -5.02 9.03 -4.84
CA GLU A 39 -4.31 7.85 -4.29
C GLU A 39 -3.39 7.20 -5.35
N SER A 40 -3.66 7.44 -6.64
CA SER A 40 -2.95 6.87 -7.79
C SER A 40 -1.70 7.66 -8.20
N TYR A 41 -1.58 8.94 -7.82
CA TYR A 41 -0.44 9.80 -8.21
C TYR A 41 0.70 9.82 -7.17
N THR A 42 0.48 9.25 -5.99
CA THR A 42 1.42 9.32 -4.84
C THR A 42 2.49 8.22 -4.82
N HIS A 43 2.61 7.42 -5.89
CA HIS A 43 3.57 6.31 -5.93
C HIS A 43 4.85 6.72 -6.70
N GLY A 44 5.68 7.55 -6.06
CA GLY A 44 7.06 7.77 -6.46
C GLY A 44 7.88 6.49 -6.28
N HIS A 45 8.05 5.70 -7.35
CA HIS A 45 8.84 4.48 -7.32
C HIS A 45 10.34 4.81 -7.28
N HIS A 46 10.86 5.03 -6.07
CA HIS A 46 12.30 5.00 -5.86
C HIS A 46 12.82 3.56 -6.03
N GLU A 47 14.02 3.40 -6.60
CA GLU A 47 14.65 2.09 -6.91
C GLU A 47 14.73 1.16 -5.69
N SER A 48 14.72 1.74 -4.48
CA SER A 48 14.68 1.05 -3.19
C SER A 48 13.44 0.17 -3.01
N VAL A 49 12.25 0.70 -3.32
CA VAL A 49 10.98 -0.03 -3.24
C VAL A 49 11.00 -1.20 -4.23
N LEU A 50 11.50 -0.98 -5.45
CA LEU A 50 11.65 -2.04 -6.46
C LEU A 50 12.60 -3.16 -6.01
N ARG A 51 13.69 -2.86 -5.28
CA ARG A 51 14.60 -3.87 -4.72
C ARG A 51 13.94 -4.72 -3.63
N SER A 52 13.07 -4.13 -2.79
CA SER A 52 12.37 -4.84 -1.71
C SER A 52 11.42 -5.93 -2.21
N HIS A 53 10.87 -5.76 -3.42
CA HIS A 53 9.97 -6.74 -4.01
C HIS A 53 10.72 -7.90 -4.67
N ARG A 54 11.98 -7.71 -5.15
CA ARG A 54 12.74 -8.78 -5.83
C ARG A 54 13.04 -10.01 -4.97
N ALA A 55 13.02 -9.88 -3.64
CA ALA A 55 13.19 -11.01 -2.72
C ALA A 55 11.87 -11.74 -2.39
N ARG A 56 10.72 -11.18 -2.79
CA ARG A 56 9.41 -11.80 -2.54
C ARG A 56 9.18 -12.90 -3.56
N THR A 57 8.87 -14.07 -3.03
CA THR A 57 8.53 -15.27 -3.79
C THR A 57 7.16 -15.74 -3.34
N ALA A 58 6.49 -16.54 -4.15
CA ALA A 58 5.26 -17.21 -3.74
C ALA A 58 5.50 -18.07 -2.47
N ALA A 59 6.70 -18.64 -2.31
CA ALA A 59 7.05 -19.43 -1.13
C ALA A 59 7.13 -18.62 0.17
N ASN A 60 7.56 -17.35 0.14
CA ASN A 60 7.65 -16.52 1.35
C ASN A 60 6.50 -15.53 1.52
N SER A 61 5.72 -15.27 0.47
CA SER A 61 4.65 -14.26 0.44
C SER A 61 3.25 -14.85 0.27
N ALA A 62 3.14 -16.05 -0.30
CA ALA A 62 1.87 -16.72 -0.60
C ALA A 62 1.83 -18.18 -0.12
N ALA A 63 2.70 -18.57 0.83
CA ALA A 63 2.86 -19.96 1.27
C ALA A 63 1.53 -20.59 1.72
N PHE A 64 0.70 -19.83 2.43
CA PHE A 64 -0.62 -20.22 2.93
C PHE A 64 -1.64 -20.49 1.81
N LEU A 65 -1.42 -19.90 0.63
CA LEU A 65 -2.24 -20.09 -0.56
C LEU A 65 -1.76 -21.25 -1.44
N LEU A 66 -0.45 -21.53 -1.49
CA LEU A 66 0.13 -22.53 -2.40
C LEU A 66 -0.59 -23.90 -2.41
N PRO A 67 -1.01 -24.49 -1.28
CA PRO A 67 -1.73 -25.76 -1.27
C PRO A 67 -3.12 -25.74 -1.94
N ARG A 68 -3.63 -24.55 -2.29
CA ARG A 68 -4.92 -24.36 -2.99
C ARG A 68 -4.77 -24.12 -4.48
N LEU A 69 -3.55 -23.86 -4.95
CA LEU A 69 -3.28 -23.72 -6.37
C LEU A 69 -3.33 -25.10 -7.03
N GLY A 70 -4.14 -25.20 -8.08
CA GLY A 70 -4.30 -26.40 -8.89
C GLY A 70 -4.01 -26.15 -10.36
N ALA A 71 -3.86 -27.22 -11.12
CA ALA A 71 -3.57 -27.15 -12.54
C ALA A 71 -4.67 -26.39 -13.30
N GLY A 72 -4.29 -25.54 -14.26
CA GLY A 72 -5.21 -24.84 -15.13
C GLY A 72 -5.99 -23.68 -14.50
N MET A 73 -5.69 -23.30 -13.25
CA MET A 73 -6.39 -22.22 -12.56
C MET A 73 -6.10 -20.84 -13.17
N ARG A 74 -7.04 -19.92 -12.97
CA ARG A 74 -6.90 -18.49 -13.24
C ARG A 74 -6.70 -17.76 -11.93
N VAL A 75 -5.55 -17.13 -11.77
CA VAL A 75 -5.16 -16.41 -10.55
C VAL A 75 -5.10 -14.92 -10.85
N LEU A 76 -5.69 -14.10 -9.99
CA LEU A 76 -5.54 -12.65 -10.01
C LEU A 76 -4.67 -12.22 -8.83
N ASP A 77 -3.64 -11.41 -9.07
CA ASP A 77 -2.81 -10.77 -8.05
C ASP A 77 -3.08 -9.26 -8.05
N VAL A 78 -3.78 -8.78 -7.02
CA VAL A 78 -4.20 -7.38 -6.87
C VAL A 78 -3.15 -6.62 -6.07
N GLY A 79 -2.67 -5.50 -6.61
CA GLY A 79 -1.53 -4.78 -6.05
C GLY A 79 -0.21 -5.50 -6.33
N CYS A 80 -0.05 -6.03 -7.54
CA CYS A 80 1.06 -6.92 -7.90
C CYS A 80 2.44 -6.24 -7.87
N GLY A 81 2.49 -4.91 -7.86
CA GLY A 81 3.72 -4.14 -7.85
C GLY A 81 4.62 -4.53 -9.02
N PRO A 82 5.92 -4.78 -8.79
CA PRO A 82 6.85 -5.14 -9.86
C PRO A 82 6.75 -6.60 -10.31
N GLY A 83 5.66 -7.30 -9.97
CA GLY A 83 5.31 -8.61 -10.53
C GLY A 83 6.11 -9.81 -10.01
N THR A 84 7.01 -9.62 -9.05
CA THR A 84 7.89 -10.68 -8.51
C THR A 84 7.14 -11.91 -7.99
N VAL A 85 6.14 -11.71 -7.13
CA VAL A 85 5.28 -12.80 -6.65
C VAL A 85 4.39 -13.33 -7.77
N THR A 86 3.86 -12.45 -8.62
CA THR A 86 2.97 -12.80 -9.75
C THR A 86 3.65 -13.75 -10.74
N VAL A 87 4.89 -13.44 -11.13
CA VAL A 87 5.69 -14.26 -12.04
C VAL A 87 6.06 -15.59 -11.37
N ASP A 88 6.50 -15.58 -10.10
CA ASP A 88 6.82 -16.82 -9.39
C ASP A 88 5.57 -17.71 -9.16
N LEU A 89 4.40 -17.13 -8.95
CA LEU A 89 3.12 -17.87 -8.95
C LEU A 89 2.85 -18.52 -10.30
N ALA A 90 3.05 -17.77 -11.40
CA ALA A 90 2.83 -18.26 -12.75
C ALA A 90 3.80 -19.39 -13.15
N GLU A 91 5.05 -19.35 -12.67
CA GLU A 91 6.02 -20.43 -12.88
C GLU A 91 5.68 -21.70 -12.10
N LYS A 92 5.02 -21.58 -10.94
CA LYS A 92 4.63 -22.73 -10.12
C LYS A 92 3.30 -23.35 -10.55
N LEU A 93 2.50 -22.65 -11.34
CA LEU A 93 1.19 -23.12 -11.76
C LEU A 93 1.32 -24.12 -12.92
N ASP A 94 0.74 -25.31 -12.74
CA ASP A 94 0.73 -26.34 -13.79
C ASP A 94 -0.35 -26.01 -14.84
N GLY A 95 0.01 -25.19 -15.82
CA GLY A 95 -0.93 -24.60 -16.76
C GLY A 95 -1.90 -23.61 -16.09
N GLY A 96 -2.73 -22.93 -16.88
CA GLY A 96 -3.58 -21.83 -16.39
C GLY A 96 -2.94 -20.47 -16.66
N GLU A 97 -3.42 -19.42 -15.99
CA GLU A 97 -2.92 -18.05 -16.16
C GLU A 97 -2.86 -17.28 -14.85
N VAL A 98 -1.89 -16.37 -14.73
CA VAL A 98 -1.84 -15.38 -13.65
C VAL A 98 -1.96 -13.98 -14.24
N VAL A 99 -2.88 -13.19 -13.73
CA VAL A 99 -3.06 -11.78 -14.09
C VAL A 99 -2.63 -10.94 -12.90
N GLY A 100 -1.63 -10.08 -13.08
CA GLY A 100 -1.27 -9.07 -12.08
C GLY A 100 -1.91 -7.73 -12.41
N VAL A 101 -2.50 -7.07 -11.42
CA VAL A 101 -3.00 -5.71 -11.55
C VAL A 101 -2.40 -4.75 -10.54
N ASP A 102 -2.17 -3.51 -10.95
CA ASP A 102 -1.69 -2.45 -10.07
C ASP A 102 -2.22 -1.09 -10.55
N ALA A 103 -2.47 -0.18 -9.60
CA ALA A 103 -2.92 1.18 -9.90
C ALA A 103 -1.76 2.08 -10.35
N ALA A 104 -0.51 1.73 -10.02
CA ALA A 104 0.65 2.51 -10.39
C ALA A 104 1.19 2.06 -11.76
N ALA A 105 0.80 2.75 -12.84
CA ALA A 105 1.20 2.38 -14.20
C ALA A 105 2.72 2.26 -14.40
N GLY A 106 3.52 3.02 -13.63
CA GLY A 106 4.98 2.98 -13.66
C GLY A 106 5.58 1.63 -13.23
N VAL A 107 5.01 0.98 -12.20
CA VAL A 107 5.53 -0.30 -11.69
C VAL A 107 5.30 -1.46 -12.66
N LEU A 108 4.23 -1.38 -13.46
CA LEU A 108 3.86 -2.40 -14.42
C LEU A 108 4.86 -2.52 -15.58
N ALA A 109 5.66 -1.49 -15.87
CA ALA A 109 6.74 -1.60 -16.84
C ALA A 109 7.79 -2.63 -16.37
N SER A 110 8.26 -2.51 -15.12
CA SER A 110 9.19 -3.46 -14.52
C SER A 110 8.59 -4.87 -14.38
N ALA A 111 7.30 -4.98 -14.08
CA ALA A 111 6.61 -6.27 -14.02
C ALA A 111 6.61 -6.99 -15.39
N ARG A 112 6.36 -6.25 -16.47
CA ARG A 112 6.42 -6.79 -17.85
C ARG A 112 7.84 -7.17 -18.27
N GLU A 113 8.84 -6.37 -17.89
CA GLU A 113 10.25 -6.70 -18.11
C GLU A 113 10.67 -7.97 -17.37
N LEU A 114 10.17 -8.17 -16.15
CA LEU A 114 10.41 -9.41 -15.40
C LEU A 114 9.72 -10.58 -16.10
N ALA A 115 8.44 -10.49 -16.44
CA ALA A 115 7.75 -11.57 -17.15
C ALA A 115 8.44 -11.97 -18.48
N ALA A 116 9.00 -11.00 -19.21
CA ALA A 116 9.75 -11.29 -20.45
C ALA A 116 11.00 -12.16 -20.22
N GLN A 117 11.55 -12.19 -19.00
CA GLN A 117 12.67 -13.06 -18.61
C GLN A 117 12.21 -14.50 -18.29
N HIS A 118 10.90 -14.71 -18.14
CA HIS A 118 10.27 -15.98 -17.79
C HIS A 118 9.23 -16.38 -18.86
N PRO A 119 9.63 -16.60 -20.12
CA PRO A 119 8.71 -16.74 -21.26
C PRO A 119 7.81 -17.98 -21.20
N THR A 120 8.08 -18.92 -20.29
CA THR A 120 7.24 -20.09 -20.04
C THR A 120 6.12 -19.84 -19.03
N ALA A 121 6.21 -18.76 -18.26
CA ALA A 121 5.18 -18.37 -17.30
C ALA A 121 4.01 -17.72 -18.05
N ASN A 122 2.79 -18.26 -17.90
CA ASN A 122 1.61 -17.66 -18.50
C ASN A 122 1.08 -16.52 -17.63
N VAL A 123 1.71 -15.35 -17.74
CA VAL A 123 1.45 -14.17 -16.91
C VAL A 123 1.21 -12.93 -17.77
N ARG A 124 0.27 -12.08 -17.35
CA ARG A 124 0.08 -10.74 -17.93
C ARG A 124 -0.19 -9.69 -16.86
N PHE A 125 0.02 -8.42 -17.23
CA PHE A 125 -0.09 -7.28 -16.32
C PHE A 125 -0.98 -6.17 -16.88
N GLU A 126 -1.98 -5.77 -16.09
CA GLU A 126 -2.99 -4.78 -16.47
C GLU A 126 -3.04 -3.64 -15.44
N HIS A 127 -3.33 -2.43 -15.91
CA HIS A 127 -3.54 -1.29 -15.01
C HIS A 127 -4.98 -1.33 -14.51
N ALA A 128 -5.18 -1.38 -13.19
CA ALA A 128 -6.51 -1.42 -12.60
C ALA A 128 -6.52 -0.88 -11.16
N ASN A 129 -7.68 -0.40 -10.74
CA ASN A 129 -7.94 0.01 -9.37
C ASN A 129 -8.49 -1.19 -8.56
N ALA A 130 -7.99 -1.41 -7.34
CA ALA A 130 -8.45 -2.49 -6.47
C ALA A 130 -9.93 -2.35 -6.04
N TYR A 131 -10.50 -1.14 -6.11
CA TYR A 131 -11.91 -0.87 -5.81
C TYR A 131 -12.85 -1.10 -7.00
N GLU A 132 -12.33 -1.24 -8.22
CA GLU A 132 -13.10 -1.43 -9.45
C GLU A 132 -12.25 -2.21 -10.47
N LEU A 133 -12.30 -3.54 -10.35
CA LEU A 133 -11.51 -4.45 -11.17
C LEU A 133 -12.17 -4.63 -12.54
N PRO A 134 -11.43 -4.54 -13.66
CA PRO A 134 -11.97 -4.58 -15.02
C PRO A 134 -12.28 -6.02 -15.50
N PHE A 135 -12.78 -6.86 -14.59
CA PHE A 135 -13.11 -8.26 -14.86
C PHE A 135 -14.57 -8.54 -14.51
N ASP A 136 -15.17 -9.47 -15.25
CA ASP A 136 -16.52 -9.94 -14.98
C ASP A 136 -16.59 -10.63 -13.60
N ASP A 137 -17.80 -10.72 -13.07
CA ASP A 137 -18.07 -11.53 -11.88
C ASP A 137 -17.61 -12.98 -12.11
N ASP A 138 -17.22 -13.66 -11.04
CA ASP A 138 -16.92 -15.10 -11.03
C ASP A 138 -15.82 -15.55 -12.02
N THR A 139 -14.85 -14.69 -12.30
CA THR A 139 -13.81 -14.89 -13.34
C THR A 139 -12.63 -15.76 -12.88
N PHE A 140 -12.15 -15.58 -11.64
CA PHE A 140 -10.89 -16.17 -11.16
C PHE A 140 -11.12 -17.30 -10.15
N ASP A 141 -10.28 -18.33 -10.22
CA ASP A 141 -10.23 -19.40 -9.22
C ASP A 141 -9.69 -18.90 -7.89
N VAL A 142 -8.71 -18.00 -7.95
CA VAL A 142 -8.01 -17.41 -6.82
C VAL A 142 -7.79 -15.93 -7.07
N VAL A 143 -8.11 -15.10 -6.08
CA VAL A 143 -7.74 -13.68 -6.04
C VAL A 143 -6.85 -13.46 -4.84
N PHE A 144 -5.65 -12.96 -5.07
CA PHE A 144 -4.58 -12.80 -4.09
C PHE A 144 -4.23 -11.33 -3.94
N ALA A 145 -3.90 -10.89 -2.74
CA ALA A 145 -3.26 -9.61 -2.51
C ALA A 145 -2.26 -9.72 -1.35
N HIS A 146 -1.12 -9.05 -1.48
CA HIS A 146 -0.07 -9.07 -0.47
C HIS A 146 0.56 -7.70 -0.28
N GLN A 147 0.55 -7.21 0.95
CA GLN A 147 1.02 -5.86 1.29
C GLN A 147 0.23 -4.78 0.55
N LEU A 148 -1.08 -4.97 0.37
CA LEU A 148 -1.98 -4.06 -0.36
C LEU A 148 -2.95 -3.36 0.58
N LEU A 149 -3.68 -4.10 1.42
CA LEU A 149 -4.83 -3.53 2.14
C LEU A 149 -4.41 -2.47 3.17
N GLN A 150 -3.17 -2.55 3.67
CA GLN A 150 -2.56 -1.52 4.51
C GLN A 150 -2.45 -0.14 3.82
N HIS A 151 -2.49 -0.10 2.48
CA HIS A 151 -2.38 1.12 1.68
C HIS A 151 -3.72 1.59 1.12
N LEU A 152 -4.83 0.97 1.53
CA LEU A 152 -6.17 1.32 1.07
C LEU A 152 -6.94 2.04 2.17
N SER A 153 -7.62 3.12 1.81
CA SER A 153 -8.54 3.85 2.68
C SER A 153 -9.84 3.07 2.94
N GLU A 154 -10.25 2.21 1.99
CA GLU A 154 -11.48 1.39 2.07
C GLU A 154 -11.20 -0.12 1.86
N PRO A 155 -10.41 -0.80 2.72
CA PRO A 155 -9.96 -2.18 2.49
C PRO A 155 -11.12 -3.18 2.37
N VAL A 156 -12.23 -2.94 3.06
CA VAL A 156 -13.43 -3.78 2.97
C VAL A 156 -14.11 -3.66 1.60
N VAL A 157 -14.07 -2.49 0.96
CA VAL A 157 -14.60 -2.29 -0.41
C VAL A 157 -13.76 -3.06 -1.40
N ALA A 158 -12.43 -2.97 -1.31
CA ALA A 158 -11.53 -3.76 -2.15
C ALA A 158 -11.73 -5.27 -1.95
N LEU A 159 -11.90 -5.74 -0.72
CA LEU A 159 -12.20 -7.15 -0.45
C LEU A 159 -13.55 -7.61 -1.05
N ARG A 160 -14.58 -6.76 -1.07
CA ARG A 160 -15.85 -7.06 -1.76
C ARG A 160 -15.65 -7.16 -3.27
N GLU A 161 -14.80 -6.31 -3.84
CA GLU A 161 -14.49 -6.33 -5.26
C GLU A 161 -13.64 -7.55 -5.65
N MET A 162 -12.66 -7.91 -4.84
CA MET A 162 -11.91 -9.17 -4.96
C MET A 162 -12.85 -10.38 -4.85
N LYS A 163 -13.84 -10.34 -3.96
CA LYS A 163 -14.86 -11.39 -3.83
C LYS A 163 -15.72 -11.48 -5.09
N ARG A 164 -16.13 -10.35 -5.68
CA ARG A 164 -16.98 -10.30 -6.88
C ARG A 164 -16.35 -11.02 -8.07
N VAL A 165 -15.07 -10.78 -8.33
CA VAL A 165 -14.36 -11.38 -9.47
C VAL A 165 -13.87 -12.80 -9.19
N ALA A 166 -13.93 -13.27 -7.94
CA ALA A 166 -13.61 -14.63 -7.57
C ALA A 166 -14.85 -15.54 -7.76
N ARG A 167 -14.68 -16.67 -8.43
CA ARG A 167 -15.79 -17.59 -8.71
C ARG A 167 -16.35 -18.25 -7.44
N PRO A 168 -17.62 -18.72 -7.46
CA PRO A 168 -18.19 -19.47 -6.35
C PRO A 168 -17.38 -20.73 -6.10
N GLY A 169 -17.01 -20.97 -4.85
CA GLY A 169 -16.14 -22.05 -4.42
C GLY A 169 -14.64 -21.79 -4.62
N GLY A 170 -14.25 -20.67 -5.23
CA GLY A 170 -12.88 -20.17 -5.34
C GLY A 170 -12.38 -19.54 -4.02
N PHE A 171 -11.24 -18.85 -4.09
CA PHE A 171 -10.59 -18.27 -2.91
C PHE A 171 -10.20 -16.81 -3.08
N VAL A 172 -10.34 -16.04 -2.00
CA VAL A 172 -9.66 -14.77 -1.79
C VAL A 172 -8.58 -14.97 -0.71
N ALA A 173 -7.34 -14.63 -1.02
CA ALA A 173 -6.19 -14.82 -0.14
C ALA A 173 -5.48 -13.47 0.09
N VAL A 174 -5.40 -13.03 1.33
CA VAL A 174 -4.80 -11.74 1.69
C VAL A 174 -3.76 -11.87 2.78
N ARG A 175 -2.67 -11.11 2.66
CA ARG A 175 -1.57 -11.08 3.63
C ARG A 175 -1.00 -9.66 3.77
N ASP A 176 -1.03 -9.12 4.98
CA ASP A 176 -0.50 -7.79 5.29
C ASP A 176 0.36 -7.85 6.56
N ALA A 177 1.21 -6.85 6.74
CA ALA A 177 2.12 -6.76 7.87
C ALA A 177 1.39 -6.17 9.08
N ASP A 178 1.97 -6.40 10.24
CA ASP A 178 1.60 -5.75 11.48
C ASP A 178 2.83 -4.99 11.99
N TYR A 179 2.85 -3.66 11.81
CA TYR A 179 4.02 -2.83 12.09
C TYR A 179 4.22 -2.66 13.59
N ALA A 180 3.16 -2.51 14.38
CA ALA A 180 3.26 -2.43 15.84
C ALA A 180 3.74 -3.75 16.48
N ALA A 181 3.57 -4.89 15.79
CA ALA A 181 4.09 -6.18 16.24
C ALA A 181 5.51 -6.51 15.71
N MET A 182 6.14 -5.60 14.95
CA MET A 182 7.55 -5.79 14.57
C MET A 182 8.44 -5.78 15.80
N ALA A 183 9.45 -6.64 15.80
CA ALA A 183 10.38 -6.78 16.90
C ALA A 183 11.81 -6.81 16.38
N TRP A 184 12.72 -6.17 17.11
CA TRP A 184 14.14 -6.09 16.73
C TRP A 184 15.06 -6.21 17.93
N TYR A 185 16.29 -6.62 17.63
CA TYR A 185 17.44 -6.61 18.51
C TYR A 185 18.69 -6.25 17.68
N PRO A 186 19.69 -5.53 18.23
CA PRO A 186 19.66 -4.85 19.53
C PRO A 186 18.56 -3.79 19.61
N ALA A 187 18.21 -3.37 20.83
CA ALA A 187 17.28 -2.27 21.01
C ALA A 187 17.87 -1.00 20.40
N SER A 188 17.07 -0.30 19.59
CA SER A 188 17.43 0.97 18.94
C SER A 188 16.31 1.98 19.17
N ALA A 189 16.69 3.18 19.62
CA ALA A 189 15.76 4.28 19.78
C ALA A 189 15.26 4.77 18.42
N GLU A 190 16.12 4.76 17.42
CA GLU A 190 15.86 5.17 16.05
C GLU A 190 14.86 4.24 15.36
N LEU A 191 14.98 2.92 15.53
CA LEU A 191 13.96 1.98 15.02
C LEU A 191 12.62 2.15 15.75
N THR A 192 12.65 2.48 17.05
CA THR A 192 11.42 2.76 17.83
C THR A 192 10.73 4.04 17.33
N GLU A 193 11.51 5.09 17.11
CA GLU A 193 11.03 6.37 16.58
C GLU A 193 10.55 6.21 15.14
N TRP A 194 11.28 5.47 14.31
CA TRP A 194 10.87 5.13 12.95
C TRP A 194 9.51 4.44 12.92
N ASN A 195 9.30 3.45 13.80
CA ASN A 195 8.03 2.74 13.84
C ASN A 195 6.90 3.68 14.27
N THR A 196 7.15 4.55 15.27
CA THR A 196 6.18 5.57 15.71
C THR A 196 5.82 6.53 14.58
N LEU A 197 6.82 7.11 13.91
CA LEU A 197 6.62 8.01 12.78
C LEU A 197 5.89 7.33 11.62
N TYR A 198 6.19 6.05 11.34
CA TYR A 198 5.50 5.28 10.32
C TYR A 198 3.99 5.19 10.59
N HIS A 199 3.60 4.97 11.84
CA HIS A 199 2.18 4.95 12.22
C HIS A 199 1.54 6.33 12.07
N GLU A 200 2.19 7.38 12.58
CA GLU A 200 1.67 8.76 12.49
C GLU A 200 1.45 9.20 11.04
N VAL A 201 2.43 8.95 10.17
CA VAL A 201 2.34 9.24 8.74
C VAL A 201 1.22 8.42 8.10
N THR A 202 1.20 7.11 8.33
CA THR A 202 0.20 6.23 7.70
C THR A 202 -1.22 6.62 8.09
N HIS A 203 -1.47 6.93 9.36
CA HIS A 203 -2.77 7.40 9.84
C HIS A 203 -3.14 8.80 9.32
N ALA A 204 -2.17 9.71 9.15
CA ALA A 204 -2.43 11.04 8.59
C ALA A 204 -2.99 10.98 7.17
N TYR A 205 -2.67 9.93 6.41
CA TYR A 205 -3.18 9.68 5.06
C TYR A 205 -4.38 8.72 5.01
N GLY A 206 -4.94 8.34 6.18
CA GLY A 206 -6.16 7.52 6.25
C GLY A 206 -5.93 6.03 5.99
N PHE A 207 -4.70 5.55 6.17
CA PHE A 207 -4.31 4.16 5.96
C PHE A 207 -4.12 3.42 7.29
N GLU A 208 -3.95 2.10 7.22
CA GLU A 208 -3.83 1.22 8.38
C GLU A 208 -2.49 0.46 8.36
N PRO A 209 -1.47 0.91 9.13
CA PRO A 209 -0.16 0.26 9.16
C PRO A 209 -0.22 -1.16 9.77
N ASP A 210 -1.18 -1.45 10.64
CA ASP A 210 -1.29 -2.75 11.31
C ASP A 210 -2.22 -3.73 10.59
N ALA A 211 -2.50 -3.52 9.30
CA ALA A 211 -3.53 -4.24 8.54
C ALA A 211 -3.56 -5.76 8.73
N GLY A 212 -2.40 -6.41 8.91
CA GLY A 212 -2.29 -7.84 9.20
C GLY A 212 -3.21 -8.33 10.31
N ARG A 213 -3.31 -7.61 11.45
CA ARG A 213 -4.19 -8.02 12.56
C ARG A 213 -5.68 -7.76 12.28
N HIS A 214 -6.00 -6.91 11.30
CA HIS A 214 -7.38 -6.53 10.95
C HIS A 214 -8.00 -7.44 9.89
N LEU A 215 -7.21 -8.20 9.13
CA LEU A 215 -7.67 -8.98 7.97
C LEU A 215 -8.88 -9.87 8.27
N LEU A 216 -8.90 -10.59 9.39
CA LEU A 216 -10.04 -11.45 9.75
C LEU A 216 -11.34 -10.63 9.91
N SER A 217 -11.25 -9.45 10.52
CA SER A 217 -12.39 -8.57 10.70
C SER A 217 -12.86 -8.02 9.36
N TRP A 218 -11.95 -7.50 8.53
CA TRP A 218 -12.29 -6.93 7.24
C TRP A 218 -12.88 -7.95 6.26
N VAL A 219 -12.36 -9.18 6.23
CA VAL A 219 -12.92 -10.26 5.43
C VAL A 219 -14.33 -10.62 5.90
N ARG A 220 -14.61 -10.63 7.20
CA ARG A 220 -15.97 -10.84 7.71
C ARG A 220 -16.91 -9.70 7.31
N GLU A 221 -16.45 -8.46 7.40
CA GLU A 221 -17.23 -7.28 7.01
C GLU A 221 -17.49 -7.21 5.49
N ALA A 222 -16.58 -7.77 4.69
CA ALA A 222 -16.76 -7.96 3.26
C ALA A 222 -17.81 -9.04 2.92
N GLY A 223 -18.36 -9.74 3.92
CA GLY A 223 -19.49 -10.66 3.77
C GLY A 223 -19.10 -12.05 3.31
N PHE A 224 -17.88 -12.51 3.60
CA PHE A 224 -17.49 -13.91 3.44
C PHE A 224 -18.18 -14.79 4.49
N ASP A 225 -18.53 -16.03 4.14
CA ASP A 225 -19.09 -17.00 5.09
C ASP A 225 -18.03 -17.34 6.14
N PRO A 226 -18.28 -17.10 7.45
CA PRO A 226 -17.35 -17.44 8.52
C PRO A 226 -16.86 -18.89 8.51
N ALA A 227 -17.65 -19.84 8.01
CA ALA A 227 -17.25 -21.24 7.91
C ALA A 227 -16.16 -21.50 6.83
N GLY A 228 -16.02 -20.59 5.87
CA GLY A 228 -15.05 -20.63 4.79
C GLY A 228 -13.78 -19.82 5.03
N ILE A 229 -13.64 -19.16 6.19
CA ILE A 229 -12.50 -18.29 6.50
C ILE A 229 -11.47 -19.04 7.34
N VAL A 230 -10.22 -19.05 6.87
CA VAL A 230 -9.07 -19.63 7.57
C VAL A 230 -8.05 -18.51 7.82
N PRO A 231 -8.01 -17.93 9.04
CA PRO A 231 -6.97 -16.99 9.43
C PRO A 231 -5.72 -17.74 9.90
N THR A 232 -4.54 -17.29 9.46
CA THR A 232 -3.22 -17.75 9.90
C THR A 232 -2.30 -16.56 10.14
N ALA A 233 -1.07 -16.83 10.56
CA ALA A 233 -0.03 -15.83 10.64
C ALA A 233 1.30 -16.45 10.22
N SER A 234 2.18 -15.62 9.67
CA SER A 234 3.56 -15.98 9.37
C SER A 234 4.50 -14.84 9.75
N SER A 235 5.79 -15.10 9.72
CA SER A 235 6.80 -14.08 9.99
C SER A 235 7.90 -14.10 8.95
N TRP A 236 8.37 -12.91 8.57
CA TRP A 236 9.70 -12.77 8.01
C TRP A 236 10.72 -12.50 9.10
N CYS A 237 11.95 -12.92 8.87
CA CYS A 237 13.05 -12.74 9.80
C CYS A 237 14.30 -12.31 9.02
N TYR A 238 14.90 -11.19 9.42
CA TYR A 238 16.14 -10.65 8.88
C TYR A 238 17.22 -10.74 9.95
N ALA A 239 18.12 -11.70 9.82
CA ALA A 239 19.12 -12.00 10.85
C ALA A 239 20.50 -12.37 10.27
N THR A 240 20.56 -12.85 9.02
CA THR A 240 21.85 -13.11 8.38
C THR A 240 22.52 -11.78 8.01
N PRO A 241 23.86 -11.72 7.90
CA PRO A 241 24.54 -10.48 7.50
C PRO A 241 24.05 -9.92 6.16
N GLU A 242 23.63 -10.79 5.23
CA GLU A 242 23.07 -10.38 3.94
C GLU A 242 21.67 -9.78 4.09
N ASP A 243 20.77 -10.47 4.79
CA ASP A 243 19.41 -10.02 5.04
C ASP A 243 19.37 -8.70 5.82
N ARG A 244 20.24 -8.55 6.82
CA ARG A 244 20.34 -7.32 7.61
C ARG A 244 20.79 -6.14 6.77
N ARG A 245 21.88 -6.28 6.01
CA ARG A 245 22.35 -5.21 5.11
C ARG A 245 21.24 -4.82 4.13
N TRP A 246 20.63 -5.81 3.50
CA TRP A 246 19.55 -5.57 2.56
C TRP A 246 18.35 -4.85 3.19
N TRP A 247 17.86 -5.33 4.33
CA TRP A 247 16.68 -4.76 5.01
C TRP A 247 16.97 -3.38 5.61
N GLY A 248 18.14 -3.20 6.23
CA GLY A 248 18.57 -1.93 6.79
C GLY A 248 18.80 -0.88 5.71
N ASP A 249 19.52 -1.20 4.64
CA ASP A 249 19.75 -0.27 3.52
C ASP A 249 18.43 0.14 2.86
N LEU A 250 17.51 -0.83 2.70
CA LEU A 250 16.17 -0.56 2.18
C LEU A 250 15.43 0.47 3.02
N TRP A 251 15.35 0.27 4.34
CA TRP A 251 14.62 1.18 5.21
C TRP A 251 15.34 2.50 5.40
N ALA A 252 16.67 2.50 5.46
CA ALA A 252 17.46 3.72 5.47
C ALA A 252 17.14 4.60 4.26
N GLN A 253 17.12 4.00 3.07
CA GLN A 253 16.76 4.69 1.85
C GLN A 253 15.28 5.13 1.84
N ARG A 254 14.36 4.33 2.40
CA ARG A 254 12.95 4.72 2.51
C ARG A 254 12.74 5.92 3.42
N CYS A 255 13.50 6.04 4.50
CA CYS A 255 13.42 7.17 5.41
C CYS A 255 13.73 8.50 4.70
N THR A 256 14.61 8.51 3.70
CA THR A 256 15.08 9.76 3.07
C THR A 256 14.54 9.99 1.65
N GLU A 257 14.28 8.95 0.87
CA GLU A 257 14.06 9.04 -0.59
C GLU A 257 12.69 8.53 -1.05
N SER A 258 11.88 7.95 -0.16
CA SER A 258 10.58 7.38 -0.55
C SER A 258 9.40 8.32 -0.30
N ASN A 259 8.21 7.91 -0.73
CA ASN A 259 6.98 8.63 -0.43
C ASN A 259 6.74 8.78 1.08
N PHE A 260 7.20 7.83 1.90
CA PHE A 260 7.16 7.97 3.36
C PHE A 260 7.90 9.24 3.82
N ALA A 261 9.09 9.52 3.26
CA ALA A 261 9.88 10.72 3.55
C ALA A 261 9.16 12.01 3.10
N VAL A 262 8.53 11.96 1.91
CA VAL A 262 7.73 13.08 1.39
C VAL A 262 6.55 13.37 2.32
N GLN A 263 5.76 12.34 2.62
CA GLN A 263 4.56 12.42 3.45
C GLN A 263 4.88 12.86 4.89
N ALA A 264 5.96 12.36 5.48
CA ALA A 264 6.40 12.78 6.81
C ALA A 264 6.68 14.29 6.89
N ARG A 265 7.30 14.85 5.85
CA ARG A 265 7.59 16.29 5.75
C ARG A 265 6.34 17.11 5.46
N GLU A 266 5.50 16.66 4.53
CA GLU A 266 4.24 17.35 4.17
C GLU A 266 3.26 17.42 5.34
N ALA A 267 3.19 16.35 6.14
CA ALA A 267 2.40 16.30 7.37
C ALA A 267 3.06 17.03 8.55
N ALA A 268 4.25 17.61 8.36
CA ALA A 268 5.05 18.25 9.40
C ALA A 268 5.34 17.35 10.62
N LEU A 269 5.45 16.03 10.39
CA LEU A 269 5.75 15.02 11.41
C LEU A 269 7.26 14.80 11.58
N ALA A 270 8.04 15.01 10.51
CA ALA A 270 9.50 14.95 10.56
C ALA A 270 10.13 15.95 9.57
N ASP A 271 11.34 16.42 9.89
CA ASP A 271 12.18 17.17 8.97
C ASP A 271 13.26 16.27 8.35
N GLU A 272 14.06 16.83 7.44
CA GLU A 272 15.13 16.09 6.75
C GLU A 272 16.17 15.53 7.72
N VAL A 273 16.51 16.28 8.77
CA VAL A 273 17.49 15.86 9.78
C VAL A 273 16.97 14.67 10.58
N GLY A 274 15.70 14.69 11.01
CA GLY A 274 15.08 13.57 11.70
C GLY A 274 15.04 12.32 10.82
N LEU A 275 14.67 12.46 9.55
CA LEU A 275 14.64 11.34 8.60
C LEU A 275 16.03 10.73 8.33
N GLU A 276 17.07 11.57 8.24
CA GLU A 276 18.46 11.10 8.14
C GLU A 276 18.91 10.35 9.40
N GLN A 277 18.48 10.79 10.60
CA GLN A 277 18.77 10.09 11.85
C GLN A 277 18.14 8.70 11.88
N LEU A 278 16.88 8.57 11.44
CA LEU A 278 16.22 7.27 11.32
C LEU A 278 16.96 6.37 10.32
N ALA A 279 17.41 6.93 9.20
CA ALA A 279 18.17 6.19 8.21
C ALA A 279 19.50 5.66 8.75
N GLN A 280 20.22 6.48 9.51
CA GLN A 280 21.45 6.09 10.20
C GLN A 280 21.17 4.96 11.22
N GLY A 281 20.10 5.05 12.00
CA GLY A 281 19.70 4.00 12.93
C GLY A 281 19.46 2.64 12.27
N TRP A 282 18.83 2.62 11.09
CA TRP A 282 18.67 1.40 10.29
C TRP A 282 20.00 0.81 9.82
N GLN A 283 20.96 1.65 9.42
CA GLN A 283 22.30 1.21 9.02
C GLN A 283 23.10 0.67 10.22
N GLU A 284 22.96 1.29 11.39
CA GLU A 284 23.60 0.83 12.63
C GLU A 284 23.05 -0.52 13.08
N TRP A 285 21.72 -0.69 13.06
CA TRP A 285 21.09 -1.99 13.33
C TRP A 285 21.59 -3.06 12.35
N ALA A 286 21.69 -2.74 11.06
CA ALA A 286 22.14 -3.70 10.06
C ALA A 286 23.61 -4.14 10.23
N ALA A 287 24.44 -3.22 10.74
CA ALA A 287 25.85 -3.46 11.04
C ALA A 287 26.09 -4.28 12.31
N ALA A 288 25.12 -4.32 13.25
CA ALA A 288 25.25 -5.09 14.48
C ALA A 288 25.37 -6.60 14.20
N ASP A 289 26.42 -7.26 14.71
CA ASP A 289 26.72 -8.67 14.42
C ASP A 289 25.64 -9.66 14.87
N ASP A 290 24.88 -9.30 15.90
CA ASP A 290 23.77 -10.05 16.47
C ASP A 290 22.40 -9.42 16.14
N GLY A 291 22.35 -8.52 15.16
CA GLY A 291 21.11 -7.93 14.67
C GLY A 291 20.09 -8.98 14.26
N TRP A 292 18.84 -8.78 14.67
CA TRP A 292 17.71 -9.64 14.38
C TRP A 292 16.46 -8.78 14.26
N PHE A 293 15.64 -9.00 13.23
CA PHE A 293 14.39 -8.27 13.01
C PHE A 293 13.32 -9.23 12.53
N ALA A 294 12.15 -9.20 13.17
CA ALA A 294 11.00 -9.98 12.76
C ALA A 294 9.84 -9.07 12.34
N VAL A 295 9.22 -9.44 11.22
CA VAL A 295 7.96 -8.86 10.75
C VAL A 295 6.88 -9.90 10.93
N LEU A 296 5.85 -9.59 11.71
CA LEU A 296 4.65 -10.40 11.79
C LEU A 296 3.71 -10.05 10.64
N HIS A 297 3.09 -11.07 10.05
CA HIS A 297 2.08 -10.92 9.02
C HIS A 297 0.82 -11.67 9.44
N GLY A 298 -0.32 -11.01 9.32
CA GLY A 298 -1.61 -11.69 9.31
C GLY A 298 -1.89 -12.24 7.93
N GLU A 299 -2.58 -13.37 7.88
CA GLU A 299 -2.96 -14.05 6.65
C GLU A 299 -4.42 -14.49 6.76
N VAL A 300 -5.19 -14.35 5.68
CA VAL A 300 -6.52 -14.91 5.59
C VAL A 300 -6.69 -15.57 4.24
N LEU A 301 -7.08 -16.84 4.26
CA LEU A 301 -7.60 -17.57 3.11
C LEU A 301 -9.11 -17.71 3.30
N ALA A 302 -9.90 -17.06 2.45
CA ALA A 302 -11.36 -17.06 2.50
C ALA A 302 -11.95 -17.72 1.26
N ARG A 303 -12.85 -18.68 1.47
CA ARG A 303 -13.61 -19.32 0.38
C ARG A 303 -14.80 -18.44 0.00
N VAL A 304 -15.04 -18.28 -1.30
CA VAL A 304 -16.17 -17.53 -1.89
C VAL A 304 -17.41 -18.39 -2.02
#